data_AF-A0A3N2RHJ4-F1
#
_entry.id   AF-A0A3N2RHJ4-F1
#
_cell.length_a   1.000
_cell.length_b   1.000
_cell.length_c   1.000
_cell.angle_alpha   90.00
_cell.angle_beta   90.00
_cell.angle_gamma   90.00
#
_symmetry.space_group_name_H-M   'P 1'
#
loop_
_entity.id
_entity.type
_entity.pdbx_description
1 polymer ?
#
loop_
_entity_poly.entity_id
_entity_poly.type
_entity_poly.pdbx_seq_one_letter_code
_entity_poly.pdbx_strand_id
1 'polypeptide(L)'
;MRTLAACAARTEPDVAERCLQQLDAIGLQDPMVRGTFLQLISAQQDPAAKARIFENITPAPLPPQDLAPFLKELESVRGSSDPEVRADGLIRTAAWDRSDAVAGVLREGLYDSNAEIARAAATAVRASNVRTQDIKYALLTLATDAAPDSQLHRSALEALGDFSLNREEYLIYRTALDRAAPESRR
;
A
#
# COMPACT_ATOMS: atom_id res chain seq x y z
N MET A 1 22.58 -10.61 14.82
CA MET A 1 22.37 -9.30 14.16
C MET A 1 23.40 -9.00 13.07
N ARG A 2 24.68 -8.76 13.37
CA ARG A 2 25.69 -8.41 12.32
C ARG A 2 25.83 -9.43 11.19
N THR A 3 25.75 -10.73 11.51
CA THR A 3 25.80 -11.83 10.53
C THR A 3 24.58 -11.84 9.60
N LEU A 4 23.37 -11.63 10.14
CA LEU A 4 22.14 -11.54 9.35
C LEU A 4 22.12 -10.29 8.46
N ALA A 5 22.57 -9.15 8.98
CA ALA A 5 22.70 -7.91 8.20
C ALA A 5 23.65 -8.07 7.01
N ALA A 6 24.84 -8.65 7.24
CA ALA A 6 25.79 -8.92 6.17
C ALA A 6 25.26 -9.95 5.15
N CYS A 7 24.48 -10.93 5.61
CA CYS A 7 23.82 -11.90 4.74
C CYS A 7 22.72 -11.26 3.88
N ALA A 8 21.87 -10.42 4.47
CA ALA A 8 20.81 -9.71 3.77
C ALA A 8 21.33 -8.71 2.72
N ALA A 9 22.58 -8.28 2.84
CA ALA A 9 23.24 -7.40 1.88
C ALA A 9 23.94 -8.15 0.72
N ARG A 10 23.84 -9.49 0.64
CA ARG A 10 24.48 -10.28 -0.43
C ARG A 10 23.75 -10.08 -1.76
N THR A 11 24.48 -10.23 -2.86
CA THR A 11 23.95 -10.09 -4.24
C THR A 11 23.09 -11.27 -4.69
N GLU A 12 23.19 -12.41 -4.01
CA GLU A 12 22.37 -13.61 -4.26
C GLU A 12 20.96 -13.41 -3.68
N PRO A 13 19.90 -13.23 -4.51
CA PRO A 13 18.58 -12.82 -4.03
C PRO A 13 17.96 -13.79 -3.03
N ASP A 14 17.98 -15.09 -3.30
CA ASP A 14 17.39 -16.12 -2.43
C ASP A 14 18.08 -16.23 -1.07
N VAL A 15 19.36 -15.87 -1.00
CA VAL A 15 20.11 -15.86 0.27
C VAL A 15 19.78 -14.59 1.06
N ALA A 16 19.74 -13.45 0.37
CA ALA A 16 19.37 -12.18 0.98
C ALA A 16 17.95 -12.24 1.56
N GLU A 17 16.98 -12.75 0.79
CA GLU A 17 15.57 -12.89 1.20
C GLU A 17 15.42 -13.76 2.45
N ARG A 18 16.02 -14.96 2.47
CA ARG A 18 16.00 -15.83 3.66
C ARG A 18 16.56 -15.14 4.90
N CYS A 19 17.61 -14.34 4.74
CA CYS A 19 18.20 -13.60 5.85
C CYS A 19 17.33 -12.41 6.31
N LEU A 20 16.59 -11.77 5.40
CA LEU A 20 15.57 -10.78 5.75
C LEU A 20 14.41 -11.43 6.50
N GLN A 21 13.93 -12.59 6.06
CA GLN A 21 12.87 -13.35 6.74
C GLN A 21 13.29 -13.79 8.15
N GLN A 22 14.54 -14.24 8.31
CA GLN A 22 15.09 -14.56 9.63
C GLN A 22 15.19 -13.33 10.54
N LEU A 23 15.48 -12.16 9.97
CA LEU A 23 15.51 -10.91 10.69
C LEU A 23 14.09 -10.46 11.12
N ASP A 24 13.11 -10.60 10.22
CA ASP A 24 11.70 -10.29 10.49
C ASP A 24 11.10 -11.20 11.57
N ALA A 25 11.47 -12.49 11.57
CA ALA A 25 11.04 -13.45 12.59
C ALA A 25 11.46 -13.09 14.02
N ILE A 26 12.50 -12.27 14.20
CA ILE A 26 12.88 -11.71 15.51
C ILE A 26 11.91 -10.58 15.92
N GLY A 27 11.43 -9.82 14.94
CA GLY A 27 10.39 -8.82 15.08
C GLY A 27 10.89 -7.38 15.27
N LEU A 28 10.15 -6.43 14.71
CA LEU A 28 10.44 -4.99 14.79
C LEU A 28 10.36 -4.39 16.20
N GLN A 29 9.88 -5.13 17.21
CA GLN A 29 9.88 -4.64 18.59
C GLN A 29 11.32 -4.51 19.14
N ASP A 30 12.26 -5.28 18.62
CA ASP A 30 13.68 -5.14 18.94
C ASP A 30 14.29 -3.91 18.20
N PRO A 31 14.82 -2.90 18.91
CA PRO A 31 15.44 -1.73 18.29
C PRO A 31 16.63 -2.08 17.39
N MET A 32 17.37 -3.16 17.69
CA MET A 32 18.47 -3.62 16.85
C MET A 32 17.98 -4.17 15.51
N VAL A 33 16.82 -4.84 15.49
CA VAL A 33 16.17 -5.30 14.26
C VAL A 33 15.71 -4.11 13.44
N ARG A 34 15.04 -3.13 14.05
CA ARG A 34 14.64 -1.89 13.36
C ARG A 34 15.83 -1.16 12.75
N GLY A 35 16.88 -0.95 13.53
CA GLY A 35 18.10 -0.29 13.07
C GLY A 35 18.77 -1.04 11.92
N THR A 36 18.73 -2.39 11.94
CA THR A 36 19.28 -3.21 10.87
C THR A 36 18.48 -3.06 9.57
N PHE A 37 17.15 -3.14 9.62
CA PHE A 37 16.32 -2.92 8.43
C PHE A 37 16.49 -1.51 7.87
N LEU A 38 16.46 -0.48 8.72
CA LEU A 38 16.67 0.91 8.27
C LEU A 38 18.05 1.10 7.63
N GLN A 39 19.09 0.46 8.17
CA GLN A 39 20.42 0.50 7.55
C GLN A 39 20.41 -0.17 6.16
N LEU A 40 19.78 -1.33 6.01
CA LEU A 40 19.69 -2.04 4.73
C LEU A 40 18.89 -1.23 3.70
N ILE A 41 17.78 -0.63 4.10
CA ILE A 41 16.90 0.18 3.24
C ILE A 41 17.61 1.48 2.80
N SER A 42 18.18 2.23 3.76
CA SER A 42 18.83 3.52 3.47
C SER A 42 20.12 3.37 2.65
N ALA A 43 20.75 2.18 2.67
CA ALA A 43 21.87 1.87 1.79
C ALA A 43 21.47 1.77 0.31
N GLN A 44 20.19 1.52 0.01
CA GLN A 44 19.70 1.42 -1.37
C GLN A 44 19.40 2.81 -1.94
N GLN A 45 19.91 3.08 -3.15
CA GLN A 45 19.53 4.27 -3.92
C GLN A 45 18.32 4.02 -4.82
N ASP A 46 18.16 2.78 -5.30
CA ASP A 46 17.05 2.38 -6.15
C ASP A 46 15.75 2.19 -5.33
N PRO A 47 14.67 2.94 -5.64
CA PRO A 47 13.37 2.77 -5.01
C PRO A 47 12.82 1.33 -5.11
N ALA A 48 13.08 0.62 -6.21
CA ALA A 48 12.63 -0.77 -6.37
C ALA A 48 13.37 -1.72 -5.42
N ALA A 49 14.67 -1.50 -5.19
CA ALA A 49 15.43 -2.27 -4.21
C ALA A 49 14.93 -2.01 -2.77
N LYS A 50 14.55 -0.77 -2.44
CA LYS A 50 13.91 -0.46 -1.15
C LYS A 50 12.58 -1.20 -0.99
N ALA A 51 11.73 -1.18 -2.01
CA ALA A 51 10.44 -1.88 -2.01
C ALA A 51 10.59 -3.37 -1.70
N ARG A 52 11.56 -4.05 -2.33
CA ARG A 52 11.87 -5.47 -2.06
C ARG A 52 12.31 -5.75 -0.63
N ILE A 53 13.01 -4.83 0.02
CA ILE A 53 13.35 -5.00 1.44
C ILE A 53 12.06 -4.89 2.28
N PHE A 54 11.20 -3.92 1.99
CA PHE A 54 9.90 -3.79 2.68
C PHE A 54 8.96 -4.98 2.45
N GLU A 55 9.11 -5.77 1.37
CA GLU A 55 8.37 -7.03 1.15
C GLU A 55 8.63 -8.06 2.24
N ASN A 56 9.81 -8.01 2.82
CA ASN A 56 10.29 -8.98 3.79
C ASN A 56 10.06 -8.54 5.24
N ILE A 57 9.31 -7.45 5.45
CA ILE A 57 9.06 -6.92 6.77
C ILE A 57 7.57 -6.98 7.07
N THR A 58 7.22 -7.69 8.14
CA THR A 58 5.87 -7.70 8.67
C THR A 58 5.63 -6.39 9.45
N PRO A 59 4.69 -5.53 9.03
CA PRO A 59 4.39 -4.31 9.77
C PRO A 59 3.95 -4.64 11.21
N ALA A 60 4.48 -3.91 12.18
CA ALA A 60 4.16 -4.07 13.59
C ALA A 60 3.74 -2.73 14.19
N PRO A 61 2.89 -2.70 15.24
CA PRO A 61 2.63 -1.49 16.00
C PRO A 61 3.92 -0.96 16.61
N LEU A 62 4.32 0.26 16.23
CA LEU A 62 5.52 0.94 16.72
C LEU A 62 5.16 2.34 17.24
N PRO A 63 5.90 2.88 18.22
CA PRO A 63 5.80 4.28 18.57
C PRO A 63 6.07 5.20 17.36
N PRO A 64 5.43 6.37 17.24
CA PRO A 64 5.60 7.26 16.09
C PRO A 64 7.06 7.60 15.75
N GLN A 65 7.90 7.79 16.76
CA GLN A 65 9.33 8.09 16.58
C GLN A 65 10.13 6.94 15.98
N ASP A 66 9.71 5.69 16.20
CA ASP A 66 10.34 4.49 15.65
C ASP A 66 9.79 4.18 14.25
N LEU A 67 8.53 4.55 13.98
CA LEU A 67 7.86 4.36 12.70
C LEU A 67 8.28 5.40 11.65
N ALA A 68 8.47 6.66 12.05
CA ALA A 68 8.74 7.77 11.15
C ALA A 68 9.91 7.53 10.17
N PRO A 69 11.06 6.92 10.56
CA PRO A 69 12.13 6.61 9.62
C PRO A 69 11.70 5.65 8.50
N PHE A 70 10.86 4.65 8.80
CA PHE A 70 10.35 3.73 7.77
C PHE A 70 9.41 4.44 6.81
N LEU A 71 8.52 5.30 7.32
CA LEU A 71 7.61 6.09 6.47
C LEU A 71 8.37 7.03 5.54
N LYS A 72 9.47 7.63 6.00
CA LYS A 72 10.36 8.44 5.19
C LYS A 72 11.02 7.65 4.06
N GLU A 73 11.44 6.41 4.32
CA GLU A 73 11.97 5.56 3.25
C GLU A 73 10.88 5.17 2.24
N LEU A 74 9.65 4.90 2.70
CA LEU A 74 8.51 4.64 1.82
C LEU A 74 8.10 5.86 0.97
N GLU A 75 8.32 7.10 1.44
CA GLU A 75 8.15 8.29 0.61
C GLU A 75 9.02 8.24 -0.64
N SER A 76 10.28 7.78 -0.53
CA SER A 76 11.16 7.63 -1.68
C SER A 76 10.68 6.55 -2.66
N VAL A 77 10.04 5.49 -2.16
CA VAL A 77 9.41 4.45 -2.99
C VAL A 77 8.20 5.02 -3.74
N ARG A 78 7.33 5.77 -3.04
CA ARG A 78 6.18 6.46 -3.65
C ARG A 78 6.57 7.54 -4.66
N GLY A 79 7.78 8.08 -4.55
CA GLY A 79 8.35 9.07 -5.45
C GLY A 79 9.12 8.50 -6.65
N SER A 80 9.15 7.17 -6.84
CA SER A 80 9.81 6.53 -7.99
C SER A 80 9.25 7.04 -9.33
N SER A 81 10.06 7.06 -10.40
CA SER A 81 9.54 7.33 -11.75
C SER A 81 8.79 6.14 -12.34
N ASP A 82 8.99 4.94 -11.78
CA ASP A 82 8.31 3.71 -12.19
C ASP A 82 6.93 3.61 -11.51
N PRO A 83 5.82 3.61 -12.28
CA PRO A 83 4.47 3.51 -11.72
C PRO A 83 4.23 2.24 -10.89
N GLU A 84 4.85 1.10 -11.22
CA GLU A 84 4.65 -0.13 -10.46
C GLU A 84 5.27 -0.01 -9.07
N VAL A 85 6.48 0.56 -8.98
CA VAL A 85 7.16 0.83 -7.71
C VAL A 85 6.39 1.86 -6.88
N ARG A 86 5.84 2.90 -7.52
CA ARG A 86 4.98 3.89 -6.84
C ARG A 86 3.71 3.25 -6.26
N ALA A 87 3.03 2.41 -7.05
CA ALA A 87 1.84 1.68 -6.64
C ALA A 87 2.12 0.79 -5.41
N ASP A 88 3.22 0.05 -5.45
CA ASP A 88 3.67 -0.78 -4.33
C ASP A 88 3.98 0.06 -3.08
N GLY A 89 4.70 1.17 -3.26
CA GLY A 89 4.96 2.14 -2.19
C GLY A 89 3.69 2.66 -1.51
N LEU A 90 2.61 2.92 -2.28
CA LEU A 90 1.32 3.35 -1.73
C LEU A 90 0.68 2.29 -0.84
N ILE A 91 0.61 1.04 -1.32
CA ILE A 91 0.04 -0.08 -0.57
C ILE A 91 0.82 -0.31 0.73
N ARG A 92 2.15 -0.29 0.66
CA ARG A 92 3.01 -0.42 1.84
C ARG A 92 2.81 0.71 2.82
N THR A 93 2.71 1.94 2.33
CA THR A 93 2.45 3.09 3.21
C THR A 93 1.16 2.90 3.99
N ALA A 94 0.07 2.47 3.36
CA ALA A 94 -1.18 2.18 4.08
C ALA A 94 -1.09 1.02 5.07
N ALA A 95 -0.24 0.04 4.81
CA ALA A 95 -0.02 -1.08 5.73
C ALA A 95 0.74 -0.64 6.99
N TRP A 96 1.68 0.31 6.85
CA TRP A 96 2.58 0.79 7.89
C TRP A 96 2.05 2.02 8.65
N ASP A 97 1.51 3.02 7.95
CA ASP A 97 0.97 4.25 8.53
C ASP A 97 -0.51 4.06 8.87
N ARG A 98 -0.79 3.93 10.17
CA ARG A 98 -2.15 3.82 10.73
C ARG A 98 -2.70 5.14 11.24
N SER A 99 -1.98 6.25 11.03
CA SER A 99 -2.41 7.58 11.43
C SER A 99 -3.31 8.24 10.37
N ASP A 100 -3.93 9.35 10.72
CA ASP A 100 -4.73 10.13 9.78
C ASP A 100 -3.90 10.78 8.66
N ALA A 101 -2.56 10.85 8.81
CA ALA A 101 -1.67 11.45 7.82
C ALA A 101 -1.70 10.71 6.47
N VAL A 102 -1.95 9.40 6.50
CA VAL A 102 -2.04 8.58 5.27
C VAL A 102 -3.21 8.98 4.37
N ALA A 103 -4.23 9.66 4.89
CA ALA A 103 -5.40 10.08 4.11
C ALA A 103 -5.03 10.98 2.93
N GLY A 104 -4.08 11.91 3.11
CA GLY A 104 -3.62 12.78 2.03
C GLY A 104 -2.95 12.00 0.90
N VAL A 105 -2.08 11.06 1.26
CA VAL A 105 -1.35 10.17 0.34
C VAL A 105 -2.31 9.29 -0.46
N LEU A 106 -3.31 8.70 0.21
CA LEU A 106 -4.30 7.86 -0.44
C LEU A 106 -5.20 8.66 -1.38
N ARG A 107 -5.62 9.86 -0.97
CA ARG A 107 -6.41 10.76 -1.80
C ARG A 107 -5.66 11.11 -3.08
N GLU A 108 -4.39 11.49 -2.98
CA GLU A 108 -3.56 11.79 -4.15
C GLU A 108 -3.47 10.60 -5.11
N GLY A 109 -3.26 9.39 -4.58
CA GLY A 109 -3.22 8.17 -5.40
C GLY A 109 -4.54 7.88 -6.11
N LEU A 110 -5.69 8.08 -5.46
CA LEU A 110 -7.02 7.85 -6.06
C LEU A 110 -7.32 8.78 -7.24
N TYR A 111 -6.73 9.97 -7.27
CA TYR A 111 -6.87 10.94 -8.36
C TYR A 111 -5.72 10.88 -9.38
N ASP A 112 -4.83 9.89 -9.29
CA ASP A 112 -3.73 9.75 -10.25
C ASP A 112 -4.27 9.36 -11.63
N SER A 113 -3.73 9.99 -12.67
CA SER A 113 -4.07 9.71 -14.07
C SER A 113 -3.66 8.30 -14.52
N ASN A 114 -2.69 7.69 -13.84
CA ASN A 114 -2.27 6.31 -14.10
C ASN A 114 -3.21 5.35 -13.35
N ALA A 115 -3.94 4.53 -14.12
CA ALA A 115 -4.94 3.61 -13.59
C ALA A 115 -4.37 2.59 -12.59
N GLU A 116 -3.10 2.18 -12.74
CA GLU A 116 -2.45 1.25 -11.79
C GLU A 116 -2.21 1.91 -10.43
N ILE A 117 -1.87 3.20 -10.41
CA ILE A 117 -1.71 3.98 -9.18
C ILE A 117 -3.06 4.17 -8.50
N ALA A 118 -4.09 4.57 -9.25
CA ALA A 118 -5.45 4.72 -8.73
C ALA A 118 -5.97 3.40 -8.15
N ARG A 119 -5.68 2.28 -8.81
CA ARG A 119 -6.06 0.93 -8.36
C ARG A 119 -5.31 0.55 -7.07
N ALA A 120 -4.02 0.82 -7.01
CA ALA A 120 -3.22 0.60 -5.82
C ALA A 120 -3.70 1.46 -4.64
N ALA A 121 -4.07 2.71 -4.88
CA ALA A 121 -4.65 3.59 -3.87
C ALA A 121 -6.00 3.07 -3.35
N ALA A 122 -6.89 2.62 -4.23
CA ALA A 122 -8.15 1.98 -3.83
C ALA A 122 -7.92 0.72 -2.98
N THR A 123 -6.93 -0.10 -3.36
CA THR A 123 -6.50 -1.27 -2.57
C THR A 123 -5.93 -0.85 -1.21
N ALA A 124 -5.10 0.20 -1.19
CA ALA A 124 -4.47 0.73 0.00
C ALA A 124 -5.49 1.34 0.99
N VAL A 125 -6.58 1.94 0.51
CA VAL A 125 -7.68 2.40 1.38
C VAL A 125 -8.24 1.25 2.22
N ARG A 126 -8.47 0.07 1.63
CA ARG A 126 -8.92 -1.13 2.36
C ARG A 126 -7.93 -1.56 3.43
N ALA A 127 -6.63 -1.50 3.10
CA ALA A 127 -5.57 -1.85 4.03
C ALA A 127 -5.38 -0.82 5.15
N SER A 128 -5.92 0.40 4.99
CA SER A 128 -5.83 1.52 5.95
C SER A 128 -7.07 1.64 6.86
N ASN A 129 -6.98 2.53 7.86
CA ASN A 129 -8.10 2.92 8.71
C ASN A 129 -8.88 4.16 8.19
N VAL A 130 -8.48 4.73 7.05
CA VAL A 130 -9.05 5.99 6.56
C VAL A 130 -10.45 5.76 6.01
N ARG A 131 -11.46 6.44 6.58
CA ARG A 131 -12.87 6.37 6.15
C ARG A 131 -13.50 7.77 6.05
N THR A 132 -12.81 8.70 5.40
CA THR A 132 -13.27 10.08 5.23
C THR A 132 -14.23 10.23 4.05
N GLN A 133 -15.06 11.28 4.09
CA GLN A 133 -16.02 11.56 3.02
C GLN A 133 -15.34 11.79 1.66
N ASP A 134 -14.19 12.47 1.63
CA ASP A 134 -13.45 12.74 0.39
C ASP A 134 -12.92 11.47 -0.28
N ILE A 135 -12.42 10.51 0.51
CA ILE A 135 -11.99 9.21 0.00
C ILE A 135 -13.18 8.41 -0.52
N LYS A 136 -14.31 8.42 0.20
CA LYS A 136 -15.55 7.78 -0.25
C LYS A 136 -16.02 8.34 -1.59
N TYR A 137 -16.03 9.66 -1.75
CA TYR A 137 -16.40 10.30 -3.02
C TYR A 137 -15.47 9.89 -4.16
N ALA A 138 -14.16 9.92 -3.93
CA ALA A 138 -13.19 9.49 -4.95
C ALA A 138 -13.43 8.02 -5.39
N LEU A 139 -13.71 7.13 -4.45
CA LEU A 139 -14.01 5.73 -4.76
C LEU A 139 -15.33 5.54 -5.51
N LEU A 140 -16.38 6.30 -5.17
CA LEU A 140 -17.67 6.29 -5.91
C LEU A 140 -17.48 6.76 -7.36
N THR A 141 -16.67 7.80 -7.57
CA THR A 141 -16.32 8.29 -8.91
C THR A 141 -15.56 7.21 -9.68
N LEU A 142 -14.51 6.61 -9.10
CA LEU A 142 -13.75 5.54 -9.75
C LEU A 142 -14.62 4.33 -10.10
N ALA A 143 -15.52 3.91 -9.22
CA ALA A 143 -16.46 2.83 -9.47
C ALA A 143 -17.52 3.18 -10.55
N THR A 144 -17.72 4.46 -10.85
CA THR A 144 -18.64 4.89 -11.91
C THR A 144 -17.92 5.05 -13.25
N ASP A 145 -16.71 5.62 -13.24
CA ASP A 145 -16.00 6.03 -14.45
C ASP A 145 -15.11 4.93 -15.02
N ALA A 146 -14.57 4.03 -14.18
CA ALA A 146 -13.73 2.95 -14.64
C ALA A 146 -14.51 1.95 -15.52
N ALA A 147 -13.80 1.29 -16.42
CA ALA A 147 -14.38 0.22 -17.24
C ALA A 147 -14.91 -0.91 -16.32
N PRO A 148 -16.14 -1.41 -16.51
CA PRO A 148 -16.78 -2.34 -15.55
C PRO A 148 -16.02 -3.64 -15.30
N ASP A 149 -15.23 -4.11 -16.25
CA ASP A 149 -14.40 -5.32 -16.18
C ASP A 149 -12.98 -5.06 -15.64
N SER A 150 -12.60 -3.79 -15.46
CA SER A 150 -11.27 -3.42 -15.00
C SER A 150 -11.02 -3.78 -13.53
N GLN A 151 -9.76 -4.01 -13.19
CA GLN A 151 -9.37 -4.22 -11.79
C GLN A 151 -9.55 -2.95 -10.95
N LEU A 152 -9.41 -1.75 -11.53
CA LEU A 152 -9.66 -0.48 -10.84
C LEU A 152 -11.11 -0.37 -10.36
N HIS A 153 -12.08 -0.67 -11.24
CA HIS A 153 -13.50 -0.73 -10.90
C HIS A 153 -13.76 -1.67 -9.72
N ARG A 154 -13.22 -2.89 -9.81
CA ARG A 154 -13.36 -3.90 -8.74
C ARG A 154 -12.72 -3.45 -7.42
N SER A 155 -11.50 -2.92 -7.45
CA SER A 155 -10.81 -2.41 -6.26
C SER A 155 -11.56 -1.25 -5.61
N ALA A 156 -12.16 -0.35 -6.39
CA ALA A 156 -12.96 0.75 -5.87
C ALA A 156 -14.24 0.24 -5.17
N LEU A 157 -14.95 -0.72 -5.79
CA LEU A 157 -16.13 -1.34 -5.20
C LEU A 157 -15.82 -2.11 -3.92
N GLU A 158 -14.73 -2.89 -3.90
CA GLU A 158 -14.29 -3.60 -2.70
C GLU A 158 -13.96 -2.63 -1.57
N ALA A 159 -13.33 -1.48 -1.89
CA ALA A 159 -13.01 -0.46 -0.89
C ALA A 159 -14.26 0.21 -0.31
N LEU A 160 -15.26 0.48 -1.15
CA LEU A 160 -16.56 1.03 -0.72
C LEU A 160 -17.32 0.10 0.23
N GLY A 161 -17.03 -1.21 0.21
CA GLY A 161 -17.65 -2.19 1.12
C GLY A 161 -17.43 -1.89 2.61
N ASP A 162 -16.38 -1.15 2.95
CA ASP A 162 -16.06 -0.77 4.34
C ASP A 162 -16.59 0.63 4.73
N PHE A 163 -17.34 1.31 3.85
CA PHE A 163 -17.86 2.65 4.10
C PHE A 163 -19.35 2.64 4.44
N SER A 164 -19.73 3.53 5.35
CA SER A 164 -21.15 3.87 5.54
C SER A 164 -21.64 4.70 4.36
N LEU A 165 -22.57 4.13 3.59
CA LEU A 165 -23.20 4.77 2.44
C LEU A 165 -24.57 5.32 2.83
N ASN A 166 -24.85 6.56 2.43
CA ASN A 166 -26.22 7.08 2.46
C ASN A 166 -27.05 6.45 1.32
N ARG A 167 -28.35 6.76 1.26
CA ARG A 167 -29.24 6.17 0.26
C ARG A 167 -28.82 6.45 -1.19
N GLU A 168 -28.40 7.68 -1.49
CA GLU A 168 -27.98 8.07 -2.83
C GLU A 168 -26.67 7.38 -3.22
N GLU A 169 -25.68 7.42 -2.33
CA GLU A 169 -24.38 6.76 -2.50
C GLU A 169 -24.54 5.24 -2.69
N TYR A 170 -25.46 4.63 -1.93
CA TYR A 170 -25.77 3.21 -2.08
C TYR A 170 -26.36 2.88 -3.46
N LEU A 171 -27.20 3.74 -4.03
CA LEU A 171 -27.73 3.54 -5.38
C LEU A 171 -26.63 3.64 -6.45
N ILE A 172 -25.68 4.56 -6.29
CA ILE A 172 -24.50 4.67 -7.15
C ILE A 172 -23.67 3.38 -7.07
N TYR A 173 -23.32 2.95 -5.85
CA TYR A 173 -22.58 1.72 -5.60
C TYR A 173 -23.27 0.48 -6.20
N ARG A 174 -24.59 0.35 -6.02
CA ARG A 174 -25.38 -0.75 -6.59
C ARG A 174 -25.39 -0.74 -8.11
N THR A 175 -25.55 0.43 -8.73
CA THR A 175 -25.51 0.57 -10.19
C THR A 175 -24.14 0.19 -10.75
N ALA A 176 -23.07 0.62 -10.08
CA ALA A 176 -21.70 0.25 -10.44
C ALA A 176 -21.42 -1.26 -10.30
N LEU A 177 -21.95 -1.91 -9.25
CA LEU A 177 -21.88 -3.36 -9.09
C LEU A 177 -22.60 -4.11 -10.22
N ASP A 178 -23.82 -3.70 -10.55
CA ASP A 178 -24.66 -4.39 -11.53
C ASP A 178 -24.07 -4.28 -12.95
N ARG A 179 -23.31 -3.22 -13.26
CA ARG A 179 -22.54 -3.10 -14.51
C ARG A 179 -21.41 -4.11 -14.65
N ALA A 180 -20.89 -4.64 -13.55
CA ALA A 180 -19.80 -5.62 -13.55
C ALA A 180 -20.31 -7.08 -13.63
N ALA A 181 -21.61 -7.31 -13.41
CA ALA A 181 -22.21 -8.62 -13.58
C ALA A 181 -22.41 -8.89 -15.09
N PRO A 182 -21.87 -9.97 -15.67
CA PRO A 182 -22.21 -10.34 -17.03
C PRO A 182 -23.73 -10.60 -17.11
N GLU A 183 -24.33 -10.36 -18.28
CA GLU A 183 -25.73 -10.69 -18.61
C GLU A 183 -26.00 -12.21 -18.51
N SER A 184 -25.90 -12.80 -17.33
CA SER A 184 -26.42 -14.13 -17.04
C SER A 184 -27.81 -13.98 -16.42
N ARG A 185 -28.78 -13.62 -17.27
CA ARG A 185 -30.24 -13.82 -17.08
C ARG A 185 -31.00 -13.19 -18.27
N ARG A 186 -31.01 -13.89 -19.40
CA ARG A 186 -32.14 -13.89 -20.34
C ARG A 186 -32.47 -15.34 -20.67
#